data_AF-A0A2M7JWP9-F1
#
_entry.id   AF-A0A2M7JWP9-F1
#
_cell.length_a   1.000
_cell.length_b   1.000
_cell.length_c   1.000
_cell.angle_alpha   90.00
_cell.angle_beta   90.00
_cell.angle_gamma   90.00
#
_symmetry.space_group_name_H-M   'P 1'
#
loop_
_entity.id
_entity.type
_entity.pdbx_description
1 polymer ?
#
loop_
_entity_poly.entity_id
_entity_poly.type
_entity_poly.pdbx_seq_one_letter_code
_entity_poly.pdbx_strand_id
1 'polypeptide(L)'
;MKLSALSPKQLIEIDACTRCGECLKVCPVYTQKGEEEIDPRGKIQTFKSFIRSQYGLWAKIFGPKKLDEEKLKKFSEMVYRCTLCGECSVSCPVSIDAKHLWTALRETLVEMGHFPEAAKRMKANVLKAHNVSGDENEERTEWLEFLDELPNHQYQKEKAEVAFL
;
A
#
# COMPACT_ATOMS: atom_id res chain seq x y z
N MET A 1 0.08 18.35 -3.87
CA MET A 1 0.23 17.16 -3.00
C MET A 1 0.13 17.62 -1.55
N LYS A 2 -0.54 16.88 -0.66
CA LYS A 2 -0.52 17.12 0.79
C LYS A 2 0.38 16.05 1.44
N LEU A 3 0.91 16.34 2.62
CA LEU A 3 1.71 15.40 3.41
C LEU A 3 0.99 14.99 4.70
N SER A 4 -0.34 15.15 4.77
CA SER A 4 -1.17 14.89 5.96
C SER A 4 -1.12 13.45 6.44
N ALA A 5 -0.94 12.49 5.52
CA ALA A 5 -0.82 11.07 5.83
C ALA A 5 0.56 10.68 6.40
N LEU A 6 1.56 11.56 6.38
CA LEU A 6 2.92 11.28 6.85
C LEU A 6 3.17 11.90 8.21
N SER A 7 3.56 11.07 9.17
CA SER A 7 4.06 11.53 10.46
C SER A 7 5.42 12.26 10.33
N PRO A 8 5.79 13.10 11.30
CA PRO A 8 7.13 13.69 11.35
C PRO A 8 8.25 12.64 11.32
N LYS A 9 8.05 11.49 11.99
CA LYS A 9 8.97 10.34 11.95
C LYS A 9 9.18 9.86 10.51
N GLN A 10 8.11 9.65 9.76
CA GLN A 10 8.19 9.17 8.37
C GLN A 10 8.86 10.17 7.43
N LEU A 11 8.66 11.48 7.66
CA LEU A 11 9.38 12.51 6.91
C LEU A 11 10.90 12.47 7.17
N ILE A 12 11.29 12.23 8.43
CA ILE A 12 12.70 12.04 8.80
C ILE A 12 13.24 10.73 8.22
N GLU A 13 12.49 9.64 8.25
CA GLU A 13 12.88 8.34 7.68
C GLU A 13 13.12 8.43 6.16
N ILE A 14 12.24 9.15 5.44
CA ILE A 14 12.46 9.46 4.03
C ILE A 14 13.81 10.14 3.88
N ASP A 15 14.10 11.17 4.68
CA ASP A 15 15.34 11.91 4.56
C ASP A 15 16.59 11.09 4.93
N ALA A 16 16.49 10.26 5.97
CA ALA A 16 17.55 9.42 6.52
C ALA A 16 18.06 8.33 5.57
N CYS A 17 17.32 8.01 4.50
CA CYS A 17 17.73 7.00 3.53
C CYS A 17 19.11 7.29 2.92
N THR A 18 20.09 6.44 3.24
CA THR A 18 21.49 6.55 2.77
C THR A 18 21.71 5.99 1.36
N ARG A 19 20.66 5.41 0.75
CA ARG A 19 20.70 4.76 -0.58
C ARG A 19 21.62 3.53 -0.64
N CYS A 20 21.87 2.87 0.49
CA CYS A 20 22.75 1.69 0.59
C CYS A 20 22.26 0.45 -0.18
N GLY A 21 20.96 0.32 -0.43
CA GLY A 21 20.40 -0.78 -1.23
C GLY A 21 20.20 -2.11 -0.48
N GLU A 22 20.34 -2.15 0.84
CA GLU A 22 20.12 -3.39 1.62
C GLU A 22 18.68 -3.92 1.48
N CYS A 23 17.72 -3.00 1.37
CA CYS A 23 16.33 -3.30 1.11
C CYS A 23 16.07 -4.00 -0.24
N LEU A 24 16.99 -3.90 -1.21
CA LEU A 24 16.88 -4.55 -2.52
C LEU A 24 17.08 -6.05 -2.41
N LYS A 25 18.12 -6.44 -1.64
CA LYS A 25 18.55 -7.83 -1.50
C LYS A 25 17.46 -8.72 -0.90
N VAL A 26 16.59 -8.11 -0.09
CA VAL A 26 15.54 -8.81 0.66
C VAL A 26 14.14 -8.64 0.07
N CYS A 27 13.97 -7.78 -0.94
CA CYS A 27 12.64 -7.48 -1.49
C CYS A 27 12.21 -8.57 -2.48
N PRO A 28 11.19 -9.40 -2.18
CA PRO A 28 10.79 -10.50 -3.06
C PRO A 28 10.25 -10.00 -4.41
N VAL A 29 9.60 -8.83 -4.41
CA VAL A 29 9.09 -8.21 -5.64
C VAL A 29 10.23 -7.78 -6.55
N TYR A 30 11.31 -7.23 -5.98
CA TYR A 30 12.50 -6.86 -6.73
C TYR A 30 13.22 -8.10 -7.27
N THR A 31 13.39 -9.15 -6.46
CA THR A 31 13.98 -10.42 -6.89
C THR A 31 13.29 -11.02 -8.12
N GLN A 32 11.97 -10.88 -8.22
CA GLN A 32 11.19 -11.43 -9.33
C GLN A 32 11.13 -10.53 -10.57
N LYS A 33 11.21 -9.21 -10.41
CA LYS A 33 11.05 -8.25 -11.52
C LYS A 33 12.35 -7.62 -12.01
N GLY A 34 13.35 -7.48 -11.14
CA GLY A 34 14.63 -6.82 -11.46
C GLY A 34 14.55 -5.30 -11.68
N GLU A 35 13.38 -4.69 -11.51
CA GLU A 35 13.17 -3.27 -11.76
C GLU A 35 13.48 -2.45 -10.49
N GLU A 36 14.52 -1.61 -10.53
CA GLU A 36 14.90 -0.72 -9.42
C GLU A 36 13.78 0.27 -9.05
N GLU A 37 12.87 0.55 -9.97
CA GLU A 37 11.81 1.50 -9.70
C GLU A 37 10.74 0.88 -8.75
N ILE A 38 10.56 -0.45 -8.77
CA ILE A 38 9.64 -1.19 -7.88
C ILE A 38 10.23 -1.36 -6.47
N ASP A 39 11.49 -0.99 -6.25
CA ASP A 39 12.24 -1.26 -5.05
C ASP A 39 12.00 -0.24 -3.90
N PRO A 40 12.27 -0.60 -2.62
CA PRO A 40 12.08 0.31 -1.49
C PRO A 40 12.92 1.60 -1.55
N ARG A 41 14.19 1.53 -1.95
CA ARG A 41 15.07 2.69 -2.13
C ARG A 41 14.55 3.58 -3.27
N GLY A 42 14.20 3.00 -4.41
CA GLY A 42 13.65 3.69 -5.59
C GLY A 42 12.38 4.47 -5.27
N LYS A 43 11.48 3.90 -4.47
CA LYS A 43 10.28 4.59 -3.97
C LYS A 43 10.62 5.81 -3.11
N ILE A 44 11.54 5.69 -2.14
CA ILE A 44 11.97 6.83 -1.34
C ILE A 44 12.57 7.93 -2.21
N GLN A 45 13.46 7.59 -3.16
CA GLN A 45 14.08 8.61 -4.03
C GLN A 45 13.06 9.30 -4.93
N THR A 46 12.12 8.53 -5.48
CA THR A 46 11.03 9.07 -6.30
C THR A 46 10.15 10.01 -5.47
N PHE A 47 9.77 9.61 -4.27
CA PHE A 47 8.96 10.44 -3.39
C PHE A 47 9.71 11.70 -2.92
N LYS A 48 11.01 11.61 -2.61
CA LYS A 48 11.87 12.79 -2.35
C LYS A 48 11.84 13.77 -3.52
N SER A 49 11.84 13.27 -4.76
CA SER A 49 11.75 14.13 -5.95
C SER A 49 10.42 14.89 -6.01
N PHE A 50 9.31 14.25 -5.63
CA PHE A 50 8.01 14.92 -5.50
C PHE A 50 8.03 15.94 -4.37
N ILE A 51 8.49 15.60 -3.17
CA ILE A 51 8.61 16.55 -2.05
C ILE A 51 9.43 17.77 -2.48
N ARG A 52 10.59 17.59 -3.14
CA ARG A 52 11.43 18.70 -3.59
C ARG A 52 10.73 19.58 -4.61
N SER A 53 9.91 19.00 -5.51
CA SER A 53 9.14 19.77 -6.50
C SER A 53 7.99 20.59 -5.89
N GLN A 54 7.46 20.14 -4.74
CA GLN A 54 6.29 20.76 -4.09
C GLN A 54 6.69 21.71 -2.94
N TYR A 55 7.77 21.40 -2.21
CA TYR A 55 8.14 22.05 -0.96
C TYR A 55 9.61 22.49 -0.88
N GLY A 56 10.42 22.15 -1.89
CA GLY A 56 11.83 22.50 -1.94
C GLY A 56 12.07 24.00 -2.12
N LEU A 57 13.33 24.43 -2.04
CA LEU A 57 13.72 25.84 -2.18
C LEU A 57 13.14 26.50 -3.44
N TRP A 58 13.26 25.83 -4.59
CA TRP A 58 12.70 26.32 -5.85
C TRP A 58 11.17 26.42 -5.84
N ALA A 59 10.47 25.53 -5.15
CA ALA A 59 9.03 25.60 -5.00
C ALA A 59 8.60 26.77 -4.09
N LYS A 60 9.42 27.15 -3.11
CA LYS A 60 9.19 28.34 -2.28
C LYS A 60 9.41 29.64 -3.05
N ILE A 61 10.34 29.67 -4.00
CA ILE A 61 10.66 30.87 -4.79
C ILE A 61 9.71 31.04 -5.97
N PHE A 62 9.43 29.97 -6.73
CA PHE A 62 8.68 30.04 -7.99
C PHE A 62 7.28 29.40 -7.91
N GLY A 63 6.89 28.88 -6.76
CA GLY A 63 5.69 28.08 -6.58
C GLY A 63 5.90 26.58 -6.87
N PRO A 64 5.02 25.71 -6.33
CA PRO A 64 5.09 24.27 -6.55
C PRO A 64 4.88 23.93 -8.02
N LYS A 65 5.72 23.04 -8.57
CA LYS A 65 5.56 22.57 -9.95
C LYS A 65 4.39 21.61 -10.06
N LYS A 66 3.72 21.57 -11.20
CA LYS A 66 2.78 20.48 -11.50
C LYS A 66 3.57 19.16 -11.50
N LEU A 67 3.02 18.14 -10.83
CA LEU A 67 3.61 16.81 -10.87
C LEU A 67 3.41 16.20 -12.26
N ASP A 68 4.42 15.48 -12.72
CA ASP A 68 4.34 14.69 -13.94
C ASP A 68 3.40 13.50 -13.69
N GLU A 69 2.28 13.48 -14.42
CA GLU A 69 1.22 12.47 -14.29
C GLU A 69 1.71 11.06 -14.64
N GLU A 70 2.59 10.93 -15.64
CA GLU A 70 3.12 9.63 -16.03
C GLU A 70 4.03 9.07 -14.93
N LYS A 71 4.91 9.93 -14.41
CA LYS A 71 5.79 9.59 -13.28
C LYS A 71 4.99 9.26 -12.02
N LEU A 72 3.90 9.98 -11.75
CA LEU A 72 3.03 9.75 -10.60
C LEU A 72 2.24 8.45 -10.73
N LYS A 73 1.72 8.14 -11.92
CA LYS A 73 1.09 6.85 -12.24
C LYS A 73 2.07 5.70 -11.99
N LYS A 74 3.28 5.79 -12.54
CA LYS A 74 4.34 4.81 -12.32
C LYS A 74 4.67 4.65 -10.84
N PHE A 75 4.80 5.75 -10.11
CA PHE A 75 5.03 5.71 -8.66
C PHE A 75 3.90 5.01 -7.90
N SER A 76 2.64 5.28 -8.27
CA SER A 76 1.49 4.57 -7.69
C SER A 76 1.59 3.07 -7.91
N GLU A 77 1.81 2.62 -9.16
CA GLU A 77 1.97 1.21 -9.48
C GLU A 77 3.06 0.55 -8.62
N MET A 78 4.19 1.24 -8.41
CA MET A 78 5.31 0.74 -7.62
C MET A 78 4.98 0.61 -6.13
N VAL A 79 4.27 1.58 -5.55
CA VAL A 79 3.81 1.54 -4.14
C VAL A 79 2.77 0.42 -3.95
N TYR A 80 1.85 0.23 -4.90
CA TYR A 80 0.81 -0.79 -4.83
C TYR A 80 1.30 -2.21 -5.15
N ARG A 81 2.41 -2.37 -5.88
CA ARG A 81 3.09 -3.67 -6.04
C ARG A 81 3.78 -4.18 -4.77
N CYS A 82 4.00 -3.34 -3.77
CA CYS A 82 4.56 -3.79 -2.50
C CYS A 82 3.61 -4.77 -1.80
N THR A 83 4.10 -5.92 -1.36
CA THR A 83 3.30 -6.90 -0.59
C THR A 83 3.17 -6.55 0.89
N LEU A 84 3.82 -5.47 1.36
CA LEU A 84 3.90 -5.07 2.76
C LEU A 84 4.47 -6.15 3.70
N CYS A 85 5.34 -7.05 3.20
CA CYS A 85 5.97 -8.09 4.02
C CYS A 85 6.84 -7.53 5.17
N GLY A 86 7.48 -6.36 4.95
CA GLY A 86 8.22 -5.65 5.99
C GLY A 86 9.70 -6.04 6.15
N GLU A 87 10.22 -6.98 5.36
CA GLU A 87 11.62 -7.42 5.44
C GLU A 87 12.60 -6.25 5.26
N CYS A 88 12.29 -5.31 4.37
CA CYS A 88 13.08 -4.10 4.18
C CYS A 88 13.13 -3.15 5.39
N SER A 89 12.16 -3.23 6.31
CA SER A 89 12.22 -2.50 7.58
C SER A 89 13.22 -3.16 8.53
N VAL A 90 13.24 -4.49 8.57
CA VAL A 90 14.12 -5.28 9.43
C VAL A 90 15.58 -5.17 8.97
N SER A 91 15.84 -5.26 7.67
CA SER A 91 17.21 -5.22 7.14
C SER A 91 17.80 -3.82 7.02
N CYS A 92 17.02 -2.75 7.28
CA CYS A 92 17.50 -1.39 7.08
C CYS A 92 18.59 -1.00 8.10
N PRO A 93 19.83 -0.68 7.67
CA PRO A 93 20.91 -0.35 8.59
C PRO A 93 20.71 0.99 9.33
N VAL A 94 19.77 1.82 8.88
CA VAL A 94 19.41 3.10 9.50
C VAL A 94 17.98 3.09 10.07
N SER A 95 17.41 1.90 10.29
CA SER A 95 16.14 1.70 10.99
C SER A 95 14.93 2.44 10.40
N ILE A 96 14.86 2.55 9.07
CA ILE A 96 13.67 3.08 8.38
C ILE A 96 12.55 2.05 8.46
N ASP A 97 11.40 2.44 9.03
CA ASP A 97 10.21 1.60 9.01
C ASP A 97 9.48 1.70 7.66
N ALA A 98 10.09 1.09 6.65
CA ALA A 98 9.63 1.12 5.27
C ALA A 98 8.19 0.59 5.12
N LYS A 99 7.80 -0.47 5.85
CA LYS A 99 6.44 -1.04 5.80
C LYS A 99 5.37 0.01 6.09
N HIS A 100 5.48 0.70 7.22
CA HIS A 100 4.50 1.73 7.60
C HIS A 100 4.61 2.97 6.72
N LEU A 101 5.83 3.31 6.27
CA LEU A 101 6.02 4.35 5.27
C LEU A 101 5.24 4.03 3.97
N TRP A 102 5.26 2.80 3.47
CA TRP A 102 4.50 2.42 2.26
C TRP A 102 2.99 2.55 2.45
N THR A 103 2.46 2.21 3.64
CA THR A 103 1.05 2.42 3.95
C THR A 103 0.68 3.91 3.89
N ALA A 104 1.47 4.78 4.52
CA ALA A 104 1.26 6.23 4.46
C ALA A 104 1.39 6.80 3.03
N LEU A 105 2.27 6.25 2.21
CA LEU A 105 2.35 6.62 0.79
C LEU A 105 1.13 6.15 0.00
N ARG A 106 0.52 5.00 0.33
CA ARG A 106 -0.76 4.59 -0.27
C ARG A 106 -1.88 5.57 0.07
N GLU A 107 -1.95 6.02 1.32
CA GLU A 107 -2.92 7.03 1.75
C GLU A 107 -2.71 8.36 1.01
N THR A 108 -1.46 8.82 0.91
CA THR A 108 -1.10 10.02 0.13
C THR A 108 -1.54 9.89 -1.34
N LEU A 109 -1.32 8.71 -1.94
CA LEU A 109 -1.73 8.42 -3.30
C LEU A 109 -3.26 8.38 -3.47
N VAL A 110 -4.00 7.89 -2.46
CA VAL A 110 -5.46 7.94 -2.43
C VAL A 110 -5.97 9.38 -2.38
N GLU A 111 -5.39 10.23 -1.53
CA GLU A 111 -5.72 11.67 -1.46
C GLU A 111 -5.49 12.37 -2.81
N MET A 112 -4.52 11.89 -3.59
CA MET A 112 -4.19 12.41 -4.92
C MET A 112 -5.02 11.78 -6.05
N GLY A 113 -5.83 10.75 -5.78
CA GLY A 113 -6.62 10.05 -6.80
C GLY A 113 -5.85 9.00 -7.61
N HIS A 114 -4.64 8.62 -7.19
CA HIS A 114 -3.78 7.65 -7.89
C HIS A 114 -3.73 6.31 -7.16
N PHE A 115 -4.78 5.51 -7.29
CA PHE A 115 -4.87 4.19 -6.68
C PHE A 115 -5.48 3.17 -7.67
N PRO A 116 -5.27 1.86 -7.47
CA PRO A 116 -5.76 0.86 -8.42
C PRO A 116 -7.29 0.81 -8.50
N GLU A 117 -7.83 0.62 -9.71
CA GLU A 117 -9.27 0.40 -9.93
C GLU A 117 -9.82 -0.81 -9.14
N ALA A 118 -8.97 -1.81 -8.87
CA ALA A 118 -9.33 -2.93 -8.00
C ALA A 118 -9.69 -2.46 -6.57
N ALA A 119 -8.94 -1.50 -6.00
CA ALA A 119 -9.24 -0.95 -4.69
C ALA A 119 -10.54 -0.13 -4.69
N LYS A 120 -10.83 0.58 -5.79
CA LYS A 120 -12.10 1.29 -6.00
C LYS A 120 -13.29 0.34 -6.01
N ARG A 121 -13.19 -0.76 -6.78
CA ARG A 121 -14.21 -1.81 -6.85
C ARG A 121 -14.41 -2.48 -5.50
N MET A 122 -13.33 -2.87 -4.83
CA MET A 122 -13.38 -3.46 -3.49
C MET A 122 -14.10 -2.53 -2.49
N LYS A 123 -13.80 -1.22 -2.49
CA LYS A 123 -14.53 -0.25 -1.66
C LYS A 123 -16.03 -0.24 -1.97
N ALA A 124 -16.41 -0.22 -3.24
CA ALA A 124 -17.82 -0.24 -3.64
C ALA A 124 -18.52 -1.53 -3.20
N ASN A 125 -17.87 -2.68 -3.36
CA ASN A 125 -18.37 -3.99 -2.92
C ASN A 125 -18.59 -4.01 -1.41
N VAL A 126 -17.61 -3.59 -0.62
CA VAL A 126 -17.73 -3.56 0.85
C VAL A 126 -18.88 -2.65 1.31
N LEU A 127 -19.09 -1.50 0.65
CA LEU A 127 -20.16 -0.58 1.01
C LEU A 127 -21.56 -1.07 0.61
N LYS A 128 -21.66 -1.86 -0.46
CA LYS A 128 -22.95 -2.31 -1.02
C LYS A 128 -23.33 -3.72 -0.58
N ALA A 129 -22.41 -4.67 -0.73
CA ALA A 129 -22.61 -6.10 -0.51
C ALA A 129 -22.06 -6.56 0.86
N HIS A 130 -21.33 -5.71 1.58
CA HIS A 130 -20.69 -6.05 2.86
C HIS A 130 -19.64 -7.18 2.78
N ASN A 131 -19.10 -7.42 1.58
CA ASN A 131 -17.98 -8.32 1.35
C ASN A 131 -17.05 -7.73 0.26
N VAL A 132 -15.85 -8.29 0.11
CA VAL A 132 -14.83 -7.74 -0.81
C VAL A 132 -15.03 -8.15 -2.27
N SER A 133 -15.65 -9.31 -2.51
CA SER A 133 -15.86 -9.88 -3.85
C SER A 133 -17.05 -9.25 -4.58
N GLY A 134 -18.05 -8.79 -3.85
CA GLY A 134 -19.32 -8.28 -4.37
C GLY A 134 -20.39 -9.35 -4.57
N ASP A 135 -20.17 -10.56 -4.04
CA ASP A 135 -21.07 -11.72 -4.17
C ASP A 135 -22.31 -11.55 -3.30
N GLU A 136 -23.36 -12.34 -3.57
CA GLU A 136 -24.56 -12.36 -2.74
C GLU A 136 -24.24 -12.96 -1.37
N ASN A 137 -24.80 -12.42 -0.29
CA ASN A 137 -24.42 -12.88 1.06
C ASN A 137 -24.98 -14.27 1.37
N GLU A 138 -26.05 -14.66 0.68
CA GLU A 138 -26.65 -15.99 0.70
C GLU A 138 -25.66 -17.05 0.20
N GLU A 139 -24.81 -16.72 -0.78
CA GLU A 139 -23.78 -17.60 -1.37
C GLU A 139 -22.59 -17.81 -0.42
N ARG A 140 -22.50 -17.07 0.69
CA ARG A 140 -21.41 -17.22 1.69
C ARG A 140 -21.26 -18.65 2.22
N THR A 141 -22.29 -19.48 2.12
CA THR A 141 -22.31 -20.85 2.61
C THR A 141 -22.07 -21.92 1.53
N GLU A 142 -21.83 -21.55 0.28
CA GLU A 142 -21.57 -22.50 -0.81
C GLU A 142 -20.36 -23.41 -0.54
N TRP A 143 -19.36 -22.94 0.20
CA TRP A 143 -18.21 -23.77 0.58
C TRP A 143 -18.60 -25.02 1.38
N LEU A 144 -19.78 -25.03 2.03
CA LEU A 144 -20.31 -26.19 2.75
C LEU A 144 -20.65 -27.35 1.81
N GLU A 145 -20.96 -27.08 0.54
CA GLU A 145 -21.29 -28.12 -0.45
C GLU A 145 -20.11 -29.06 -0.72
N PHE A 146 -18.88 -28.60 -0.42
CA PHE A 146 -17.65 -29.37 -0.57
C PHE A 146 -17.24 -30.13 0.69
N LEU A 147 -18.10 -30.18 1.73
CA LEU A 147 -17.86 -30.93 2.96
C LEU A 147 -18.69 -32.22 3.02
N ASP A 148 -18.02 -33.33 3.34
CA ASP A 148 -18.65 -34.65 3.45
C ASP A 148 -19.57 -34.77 4.69
N GLU A 149 -19.17 -34.14 5.80
CA GLU A 149 -19.88 -34.22 7.08
C GLU A 149 -20.23 -32.82 7.59
N LEU A 150 -21.53 -32.51 7.56
CA LEU A 150 -22.08 -31.27 8.10
C LEU A 150 -22.92 -31.54 9.35
N PRO A 151 -22.78 -30.72 10.42
CA PRO A 151 -23.72 -30.79 11.53
C PRO A 151 -25.11 -30.31 11.08
N ASN A 152 -26.16 -30.73 11.77
CA ASN A 152 -27.55 -30.37 11.42
C ASN A 152 -27.80 -28.86 11.26
N HIS A 153 -27.05 -28.04 12.01
CA HIS A 153 -27.17 -26.58 11.97
C HIS A 153 -26.26 -25.93 10.91
N GLN A 154 -25.50 -26.70 10.14
CA GLN A 154 -24.64 -26.24 9.03
C GLN A 154 -23.74 -25.05 9.39
N TYR A 155 -23.26 -25.00 10.64
CA TYR A 155 -22.52 -23.87 11.20
C TYR A 155 -23.26 -22.52 11.18
N GLN A 156 -24.55 -22.49 10.85
CA GLN A 156 -25.41 -21.32 10.94
C GLN A 156 -26.01 -21.23 12.34
N LYS A 157 -25.59 -20.20 13.09
CA LYS A 157 -26.06 -19.91 14.45
C LYS A 157 -26.36 -18.42 14.54
N GLU A 158 -27.38 -18.03 15.33
CA GLU A 158 -27.66 -16.60 15.59
C GLU A 158 -26.50 -15.90 16.29
N LYS A 159 -25.74 -16.63 17.12
CA LYS A 159 -24.57 -16.12 17.84
C LYS A 159 -23.42 -17.09 17.73
N ALA A 160 -22.23 -16.56 17.46
CA ALA A 160 -20.97 -17.28 17.55
C ALA A 160 -20.25 -16.89 18.84
N GLU A 161 -19.63 -17.86 19.49
CA GLU A 161 -18.78 -17.63 20.67
C GLU A 161 -17.50 -16.85 20.28
N VAL A 162 -17.01 -17.10 19.05
CA VAL A 162 -15.85 -16.43 18.46
C VAL A 162 -16.19 -16.03 17.03
N ALA A 163 -16.00 -14.76 16.69
CA ALA A 163 -16.06 -14.27 15.32
C ALA A 163 -14.66 -14.31 14.71
N PHE A 164 -14.43 -15.20 13.75
CA PHE A 164 -13.26 -15.11 12.88
C PHE A 164 -13.61 -14.14 11.75
N LEU A 165 -12.98 -12.96 11.77
CA LEU A 165 -13.06 -11.93 10.74
C LEU A 165 -11.88 -12.07 9.78
#